data_AF-A0A0G3BLE6-F1
#
_entry.id   AF-A0A0G3BLE6-F1
#
_cell.length_a   1.000
_cell.length_b   1.000
_cell.length_c   1.000
_cell.angle_alpha   90.00
_cell.angle_beta   90.00
_cell.angle_gamma   90.00
#
_symmetry.space_group_name_H-M   'P 1'
#
loop_
_entity.id
_entity.type
_entity.pdbx_description
1 polymer ?
#
loop_
_entity_poly.entity_id
_entity_poly.type
_entity_poly.pdbx_seq_one_letter_code
_entity_poly.pdbx_strand_id
1 'polypeptide(L)'
;MLILPAHWQFPAAASQTLLQSAQAAGIRLPSSCRNGTCRACICKMHRGHVTYRIEWPGLSADEKREGYILPCVAHPASALEIEVPHPSRAAPSP
;
A
#
# COMPACT_ATOMS: atom_id res chain seq x y z
N MET A 1 20.04 21.96 1.89
CA MET A 1 18.57 21.82 2.03
C MET A 1 18.25 20.35 1.87
N LEU A 2 17.82 19.66 2.93
CA LEU A 2 17.48 18.24 2.87
C LEU A 2 15.96 18.12 2.75
N ILE A 3 15.47 17.60 1.63
CA ILE A 3 14.05 17.24 1.47
C ILE A 3 13.95 15.79 1.97
N LEU A 4 13.34 15.60 3.15
CA LEU A 4 13.13 14.27 3.72
C LEU A 4 11.75 13.74 3.30
N PRO A 5 11.64 12.44 2.94
CA PRO A 5 10.35 11.83 2.66
C PRO A 5 9.46 11.87 3.90
N ALA A 6 8.14 11.95 3.69
CA ALA A 6 7.18 11.92 4.78
C ALA A 6 7.12 10.50 5.38
N HIS A 7 7.51 10.36 6.65
CA HIS A 7 7.38 9.11 7.40
C HIS A 7 6.00 9.04 8.07
N TRP A 8 5.02 8.42 7.41
CA TRP A 8 3.70 8.20 7.99
C TRP A 8 3.61 6.82 8.65
N GLN A 9 2.99 6.78 9.82
CA GLN A 9 2.74 5.55 10.57
C GLN A 9 1.26 5.48 10.93
N PHE A 10 0.66 4.31 10.76
CA PHE A 10 -0.73 4.06 11.10
C PHE A 10 -0.95 2.57 11.42
N PRO A 11 -1.96 2.24 12.24
CA PRO A 11 -2.35 0.85 12.48
C PRO A 11 -2.85 0.19 11.19
N ALA A 12 -2.34 -0.99 10.87
CA ALA A 12 -2.80 -1.80 9.75
C ALA A 12 -3.26 -3.16 10.27
N ALA A 13 -4.58 -3.35 10.38
CA ALA A 13 -5.17 -4.59 10.84
C ALA A 13 -5.14 -5.66 9.74
N ALA A 14 -4.85 -6.92 10.10
CA ALA A 14 -4.84 -8.03 9.14
C ALA A 14 -6.19 -8.25 8.43
N SER A 15 -7.30 -7.80 9.03
CA SER A 15 -8.65 -7.84 8.44
C SER A 15 -8.89 -6.83 7.32
N GLN A 16 -8.00 -5.85 7.13
CA GLN A 16 -8.13 -4.78 6.16
C GLN A 16 -6.97 -4.78 5.17
N THR A 17 -7.22 -4.28 3.96
CA THR A 17 -6.13 -4.06 3.01
C THR A 17 -5.32 -2.84 3.42
N LEU A 18 -4.04 -2.78 3.01
CA LEU A 18 -3.18 -1.63 3.28
C LEU A 18 -3.77 -0.31 2.76
N LEU A 19 -4.48 -0.35 1.62
CA LEU A 19 -5.22 0.80 1.12
C LEU A 19 -6.32 1.26 2.08
N GLN A 20 -7.09 0.33 2.65
CA GLN A 20 -8.15 0.65 3.61
C GLN A 20 -7.58 1.20 4.92
N SER A 21 -6.51 0.59 5.44
CA SER A 21 -5.84 1.07 6.64
C SER A 21 -5.24 2.47 6.46
N ALA A 22 -4.62 2.74 5.30
CA ALA A 22 -4.14 4.09 4.98
C ALA A 22 -5.30 5.11 4.91
N GLN A 23 -6.41 4.75 4.25
CA GLN A 23 -7.59 5.61 4.15
C GLN A 23 -8.19 5.92 5.52
N ALA A 24 -8.29 4.93 6.41
CA ALA A 24 -8.77 5.12 7.78
C ALA A 24 -7.86 6.07 8.59
N ALA A 25 -6.56 6.12 8.26
CA ALA A 25 -5.59 7.05 8.83
C ALA A 25 -5.57 8.43 8.14
N GLY A 26 -6.48 8.70 7.20
CA GLY A 26 -6.50 9.96 6.45
C GLY A 26 -5.40 10.06 5.40
N ILE A 27 -4.84 8.94 4.95
CA ILE A 27 -3.79 8.86 3.94
C ILE A 27 -4.39 8.30 2.65
N ARG A 28 -4.25 9.05 1.56
CA ARG A 28 -4.62 8.61 0.22
C ARG A 28 -3.40 8.08 -0.51
N LEU A 29 -3.46 6.77 -0.78
CA LEU A 29 -2.58 6.12 -1.74
C LEU A 29 -3.20 6.24 -3.15
N PRO A 30 -2.37 6.40 -4.20
CA PRO A 30 -2.85 6.27 -5.57
C PRO A 30 -3.62 4.96 -5.76
N SER A 31 -4.81 5.00 -6.34
CA SER A 31 -5.62 3.80 -6.57
C SER A 31 -6.75 4.08 -7.57
N SER A 32 -7.15 3.06 -8.33
CA SER A 32 -8.28 3.15 -9.28
C SER A 32 -9.21 1.92 -9.15
N CYS A 33 -8.82 0.76 -9.70
CA CYS A 33 -9.71 -0.43 -9.77
C CYS A 33 -10.04 -1.09 -8.42
N ARG A 34 -9.15 -0.95 -7.41
CA ARG A 34 -9.22 -1.62 -6.10
C ARG A 34 -9.42 -3.16 -6.13
N ASN A 35 -9.09 -3.80 -7.25
CA ASN A 35 -9.23 -5.25 -7.44
C ASN A 35 -7.91 -5.92 -7.88
N GLY A 36 -6.79 -5.20 -7.82
CA GLY A 36 -5.46 -5.75 -8.10
C GLY A 36 -5.05 -5.81 -9.57
N THR A 37 -5.77 -5.17 -10.50
CA THR A 37 -5.50 -5.26 -11.96
C THR A 37 -4.84 -4.02 -12.56
N CYS A 38 -5.32 -2.80 -12.23
CA CYS A 38 -4.87 -1.57 -12.90
C CYS A 38 -3.46 -1.09 -12.51
N ARG A 39 -2.86 -1.66 -11.46
CA ARG A 39 -1.53 -1.29 -10.92
C ARG A 39 -1.35 0.17 -10.46
N ALA A 40 -2.39 0.99 -10.49
CA ALA A 40 -2.32 2.38 -10.01
C ALA A 40 -1.84 2.53 -8.56
N CYS A 41 -2.05 1.51 -7.71
CA CYS A 41 -1.60 1.53 -6.32
C CYS A 41 -0.21 0.91 -6.09
N ILE A 42 0.51 0.50 -7.14
CA ILE A 42 1.76 -0.21 -6.97
C ILE A 42 2.75 0.59 -6.12
N CYS A 43 3.36 -0.10 -5.15
CA CYS A 43 4.34 0.49 -4.24
C CYS A 43 5.39 -0.56 -3.87
N LYS A 44 6.51 -0.11 -3.30
CA LYS A 44 7.63 -1.00 -2.93
C LYS A 44 7.59 -1.28 -1.44
N MET A 45 7.73 -2.54 -1.06
CA MET A 45 7.87 -2.98 0.32
C MET A 45 9.35 -3.20 0.64
N HIS A 46 9.87 -2.45 1.61
CA HIS A 46 11.25 -2.56 2.07
C HIS A 46 11.39 -3.59 3.20
N ARG A 47 10.34 -3.78 4.00
CA ARG A 47 10.35 -4.72 5.13
C ARG A 47 8.96 -5.33 5.37
N GLY A 48 8.98 -6.59 5.81
CA GLY A 48 7.80 -7.35 6.26
C GLY A 48 7.17 -8.21 5.16
N HIS A 49 5.95 -8.67 5.41
CA HIS A 49 5.22 -9.57 4.53
C HIS A 49 3.74 -9.19 4.41
N VAL A 50 3.18 -9.47 3.24
CA VAL A 50 1.76 -9.31 2.95
C VAL A 50 1.16 -10.61 2.42
N THR A 51 -0.13 -10.81 2.68
CA THR A 51 -0.95 -11.79 1.97
C THR A 51 -1.90 -11.08 1.03
N TYR A 52 -2.31 -11.73 -0.05
CA TYR A 52 -3.26 -11.14 -1.00
C TYR A 52 -4.64 -11.79 -0.84
N ARG A 53 -5.69 -10.97 -0.92
CA ARG A 53 -7.07 -11.47 -0.95
C ARG A 53 -7.50 -12.04 -2.31
N ILE A 54 -6.61 -11.98 -3.29
CA ILE A 54 -6.77 -12.55 -4.63
C ILE A 54 -5.55 -13.42 -4.94
N GLU A 55 -5.74 -14.47 -5.73
CA GLU A 55 -4.66 -15.39 -6.08
C GLU A 55 -3.62 -14.75 -7.01
N TRP A 56 -4.09 -13.97 -8.00
CA TRP A 56 -3.27 -13.44 -9.09
C TRP A 56 -3.34 -11.92 -9.15
N PRO A 57 -2.66 -11.19 -8.24
CA PRO A 57 -2.48 -9.75 -8.41
C PRO A 57 -1.71 -9.48 -9.70
N GLY A 58 -1.98 -8.34 -10.34
CA GLY A 58 -1.31 -7.88 -11.55
C GLY A 58 0.15 -7.47 -11.32
N LEU A 59 0.94 -8.35 -10.72
CA LEU A 59 2.37 -8.28 -10.46
C LEU A 59 3.04 -9.50 -11.09
N SER A 60 4.14 -9.28 -11.80
CA SER A 60 4.99 -10.37 -12.28
C SER A 60 5.70 -11.06 -11.11
N ALA A 61 6.28 -12.24 -11.38
CA ALA A 61 7.09 -12.92 -10.37
C ALA A 61 8.33 -12.09 -9.98
N ASP A 62 8.95 -11.41 -10.93
CA ASP A 62 10.12 -10.55 -10.70
C ASP A 62 9.76 -9.35 -9.81
N GLU A 63 8.64 -8.70 -10.09
CA GLU A 63 8.14 -7.59 -9.28
C GLU A 63 7.88 -8.00 -7.84
N LYS A 64 7.26 -9.18 -7.63
CA LYS A 64 7.08 -9.73 -6.28
C LYS A 64 8.41 -9.97 -5.57
N ARG A 65 9.43 -10.47 -6.28
CA ARG A 65 10.79 -10.69 -5.72
C ARG A 65 11.50 -9.38 -5.40
N GLU A 66 11.27 -8.34 -6.18
CA GLU A 66 11.81 -6.99 -5.96
C GLU A 66 11.07 -6.22 -4.85
N GLY A 67 10.01 -6.82 -4.28
CA GLY A 67 9.25 -6.26 -3.17
C GLY A 67 8.09 -5.37 -3.62
N TYR A 68 7.71 -5.37 -4.89
CA TYR A 68 6.52 -4.63 -5.32
C TYR A 68 5.24 -5.30 -4.83
N ILE A 69 4.30 -4.48 -4.35
CA ILE A 69 3.01 -4.92 -3.83
C ILE A 69 1.87 -4.07 -4.40
N LEU A 70 0.65 -4.59 -4.30
CA LEU A 70 -0.59 -3.86 -4.59
C LEU A 70 -1.40 -3.67 -3.29
N PRO A 71 -1.23 -2.52 -2.59
CA PRO A 71 -1.90 -2.21 -1.32
C PRO A 71 -3.42 -2.35 -1.34
N CYS A 72 -4.05 -2.21 -2.51
CA CYS A 72 -5.51 -2.33 -2.62
C CYS A 72 -6.05 -3.74 -2.37
N VAL A 73 -5.20 -4.77 -2.48
CA VAL A 73 -5.55 -6.18 -2.26
C VAL A 73 -4.58 -6.90 -1.31
N ALA A 74 -3.57 -6.20 -0.81
CA ALA A 74 -2.60 -6.72 0.15
C ALA A 74 -3.06 -6.49 1.59
N HIS A 75 -3.01 -7.53 2.41
CA HIS A 75 -3.24 -7.52 3.85
C HIS A 75 -1.90 -7.61 4.58
N PRO A 76 -1.70 -6.87 5.69
CA PRO A 76 -0.49 -6.99 6.49
C PRO A 76 -0.43 -8.35 7.18
N ALA A 77 0.69 -9.06 7.02
CA ALA A 77 0.99 -10.29 7.75
C ALA A 77 2.08 -10.08 8.82
N SER A 78 2.72 -8.92 8.84
CA SER A 78 3.71 -8.48 9.83
C SER A 78 3.71 -6.95 9.93
N ALA A 79 4.59 -6.39 10.77
CA ALA A 79 4.98 -4.99 10.64
C ALA A 79 5.61 -4.73 9.25
N LEU A 80 5.27 -3.61 8.62
CA LEU A 80 5.66 -3.29 7.25
C LEU A 80 6.32 -1.92 7.14
N GLU A 81 7.28 -1.82 6.24
CA GLU A 81 7.78 -0.55 5.72
C GLU A 81 7.57 -0.53 4.21
N ILE A 82 6.81 0.45 3.72
CA ILE A 82 6.47 0.60 2.30
C ILE A 82 6.80 2.01 1.82
N GLU A 83 7.28 2.10 0.59
CA GLU A 83 7.49 3.33 -0.14
C GLU A 83 6.37 3.50 -1.16
N VAL A 84 5.57 4.53 -0.97
CA VAL A 84 4.40 4.83 -1.80
C VAL A 84 4.72 6.00 -2.71
N PRO A 85 4.48 5.90 -4.03
CA PRO A 85 4.62 7.05 -4.93
C PRO A 85 3.51 8.07 -4.68
N HIS A 86 3.88 9.35 -4.53
CA HIS A 86 2.97 10.49 -4.46
C HIS A 86 1.76 10.33 -3.50
N PRO A 87 1.98 9.98 -2.22
CA PRO A 87 0.88 9.82 -1.29
C PRO A 87 0.38 11.22 -0.85
N SER A 88 -0.92 11.37 -0.58
CA SER A 88 -1.50 12.66 -0.17
C SER A 88 -2.32 12.51 1.11
N ARG A 89 -2.35 13.55 1.95
CA ARG A 89 -3.32 13.60 3.05
C ARG A 89 -4.72 13.79 2.47
N ALA A 90 -5.66 13.00 2.95
CA ALA A 90 -7.07 13.31 2.77
C ALA A 90 -7.37 14.62 3.50
N ALA A 91 -8.03 15.56 2.83
CA ALA A 91 -8.65 16.67 3.54
C ALA A 91 -9.72 16.11 4.50
N PRO A 92 -9.92 16.71 5.68
CA PRO A 92 -11.06 16.34 6.52
C PRO A 92 -12.34 16.50 5.68
N SER A 93 -13.16 15.45 5.66
CA SER A 93 -14.51 15.55 5.10
C SER A 93 -15.29 16.62 5.88
N PRO A 94 -16.02 17.54 5.22
CA PRO A 94 -16.91 18.46 5.90
C PRO A 94 -18.04 17.73 6.64
#